data_AF-A0A699JTA3-F1
#
_entry.id   AF-A0A699JTA3-F1
#
_cell.length_a   1.000
_cell.length_b   1.000
_cell.length_c   1.000
_cell.angle_alpha   90.00
_cell.angle_beta   90.00
_cell.angle_gamma   90.00
#
_symmetry.space_group_name_H-M   'P 1'
#
loop_
_entity.id
_entity.type
_entity.pdbx_description
1 polymer ?
#
loop_
_entity_poly.entity_id
_entity_poly.type
_entity_poly.pdbx_seq_one_letter_code
_entity_poly.pdbx_strand_id
1 'polypeptide(L)'
;MDYLDNLSNKERFTEQGDAITFEAEFDRVYLGSPNIVDVLDHERKRTYVIRREGLSDVVVLNPWDKKAKAMTDMGFDEYRRMVCVDGAVVANPITLKPG
;
A
#
# COMPACT_ATOMS: atom_id res chain seq x y z
N MET A 1 -0.65 -1.85 13.88
CA MET A 1 -1.56 -2.48 12.90
C MET A 1 -0.81 -3.63 12.24
N ASP A 2 -1.43 -4.79 12.08
CA ASP A 2 -0.72 -5.92 11.45
C ASP A 2 -0.62 -5.75 9.93
N TYR A 3 0.48 -6.20 9.35
CA TYR A 3 0.68 -6.22 7.91
C TYR A 3 1.42 -7.48 7.44
N LEU A 4 1.24 -7.82 6.16
CA LEU A 4 2.07 -8.79 5.44
C LEU A 4 3.08 -8.05 4.57
N ASP A 5 4.36 -8.41 4.65
CA ASP A 5 5.40 -7.79 3.82
C ASP A 5 5.67 -8.66 2.57
N ASN A 6 5.32 -8.16 1.39
CA ASN A 6 5.51 -8.90 0.14
C ASN A 6 7.00 -9.03 -0.22
N LEU A 7 7.89 -8.19 0.32
CA LEU A 7 9.34 -8.31 0.14
C LEU A 7 9.96 -9.36 1.06
N SER A 8 9.23 -9.81 2.08
CA SER A 8 9.65 -10.83 3.05
C SER A 8 8.73 -12.05 2.99
N ASN A 9 8.41 -12.53 1.78
CA ASN A 9 7.59 -13.74 1.56
C ASN A 9 6.24 -13.73 2.30
N LYS A 10 5.61 -12.55 2.44
CA LYS A 10 4.35 -12.35 3.18
C LYS A 10 4.45 -12.70 4.67
N GLU A 11 5.64 -12.58 5.26
CA GLU A 11 5.78 -12.65 6.71
C GLU A 11 4.94 -11.56 7.38
N ARG A 12 4.37 -11.90 8.54
CA ARG A 12 3.48 -11.02 9.29
C ARG A 12 4.27 -10.24 10.33
N PHE A 13 4.02 -8.93 10.35
CA PHE A 13 4.59 -8.00 11.31
C PHE A 13 3.51 -7.09 11.88
N THR A 14 3.86 -6.31 12.90
CA THR A 14 2.98 -5.30 13.50
C THR A 14 3.64 -3.94 13.38
N GLU A 15 2.95 -3.03 12.69
CA GLU A 15 3.31 -1.61 12.61
C GLU A 15 3.06 -0.92 13.95
N GLN A 16 4.03 -0.15 14.42
CA GLN A 16 4.00 0.52 15.72
C GLN A 16 3.90 2.04 15.63
N GLY A 17 4.20 2.64 14.47
CA GLY A 17 4.11 4.09 14.26
C GLY A 17 2.68 4.58 14.05
N ASP A 18 2.45 5.86 14.37
CA ASP A 18 1.21 6.58 14.04
C ASP A 18 1.09 6.89 12.54
N ALA A 19 2.22 6.87 11.82
CA ALA A 19 2.31 7.08 10.39
C ALA A 19 3.36 6.15 9.77
N ILE A 20 3.17 5.85 8.49
CA ILE A 20 4.06 5.00 7.70
C ILE A 20 4.93 5.91 6.83
N THR A 21 6.24 5.71 6.89
CA THR A 21 7.22 6.34 6.01
C THR A 21 8.07 5.27 5.35
N PHE A 22 8.57 5.52 4.13
CA PHE A 22 9.39 4.58 3.40
C PHE A 22 10.53 5.28 2.67
N GLU A 23 11.73 4.69 2.74
CA GLU A 23 12.97 5.19 2.12
C GLU A 23 13.61 4.15 1.19
N ALA A 24 12.85 3.10 0.85
CA ALA A 24 13.26 1.98 0.01
C ALA A 24 12.03 1.38 -0.69
N GLU A 25 12.22 0.29 -1.44
CA GLU A 25 11.10 -0.48 -1.99
C GLU A 25 10.13 -0.84 -0.87
N PHE A 26 8.84 -0.61 -1.13
CA PHE A 26 7.78 -0.79 -0.17
C PHE A 26 6.65 -1.54 -0.85
N ASP A 27 6.23 -2.65 -0.25
CA ASP A 27 5.17 -3.51 -0.78
C ASP A 27 4.53 -4.28 0.37
N ARG A 28 3.50 -3.70 0.98
CA ARG A 28 2.88 -4.22 2.20
C ARG A 28 1.37 -4.24 2.11
N VAL A 29 0.78 -5.24 2.77
CA VAL A 29 -0.67 -5.38 2.92
C VAL A 29 -1.05 -5.20 4.39
N TYR A 30 -1.65 -4.06 4.72
CA TYR A 30 -2.17 -3.75 6.05
C TYR A 30 -3.53 -4.39 6.26
N LEU A 31 -3.64 -5.21 7.31
CA LEU A 31 -4.76 -6.11 7.55
C LEU A 31 -5.80 -5.46 8.45
N GLY A 32 -7.08 -5.58 8.08
CA GLY A 32 -8.19 -5.04 8.88
C GLY A 32 -8.04 -3.55 9.21
N SER A 33 -7.52 -2.77 8.25
CA SER A 33 -7.22 -1.35 8.45
C SER A 33 -8.52 -0.52 8.52
N PRO A 34 -8.47 0.74 9.02
CA PRO A 34 -9.62 1.65 8.97
C PRO A 34 -10.09 1.93 7.55
N ASN A 35 -11.37 2.28 7.41
CA ASN A 35 -11.99 2.63 6.12
C ASN A 35 -11.52 3.98 5.55
N ILE A 36 -10.69 4.72 6.29
CA ILE A 36 -10.13 6.00 5.90
C ILE A 36 -8.61 5.88 5.98
N VAL A 37 -7.93 6.23 4.91
CA VAL A 37 -6.47 6.33 4.83
C VAL A 37 -6.09 7.72 4.37
N ASP A 38 -5.24 8.39 5.14
CA ASP A 38 -4.70 9.69 4.80
C ASP A 38 -3.27 9.53 4.23
N VAL A 39 -3.05 10.06 3.03
CA VAL A 39 -1.72 10.15 2.42
C VAL A 39 -1.23 11.59 2.53
N LEU A 40 -0.20 11.79 3.35
CA LEU A 40 0.37 13.09 3.65
C LEU A 40 1.52 13.40 2.67
N ASP A 41 1.33 14.38 1.80
CA ASP A 41 2.37 14.90 0.91
C ASP A 41 2.89 16.22 1.52
N HIS A 42 3.90 16.09 2.38
CA HIS A 42 4.48 17.22 3.12
C HIS A 42 5.13 18.26 2.20
N GLU A 43 5.80 17.83 1.13
CA GLU A 43 6.48 18.72 0.18
C GLU A 43 5.46 19.64 -0.51
N ARG A 44 4.33 19.08 -0.96
CA ARG A 44 3.27 19.84 -1.64
C ARG A 44 2.18 20.34 -0.70
N LYS A 45 2.32 20.14 0.61
CA LYS A 45 1.40 20.57 1.67
C LYS A 45 -0.05 20.19 1.38
N ARG A 46 -0.28 18.93 1.00
CA ARG A 46 -1.61 18.41 0.69
C ARG A 46 -1.81 17.03 1.28
N THR A 47 -3.07 16.68 1.50
CA THR A 47 -3.48 15.36 1.99
C THR A 47 -4.48 14.77 1.02
N TYR A 48 -4.25 13.51 0.63
CA TYR A 48 -5.25 12.71 -0.06
C TYR A 48 -5.99 11.86 0.96
N VAL A 49 -7.31 11.92 0.97
CA VAL A 49 -8.15 11.12 1.86
C VAL A 49 -8.84 10.03 1.05
N ILE A 50 -8.44 8.79 1.28
CA ILE A 50 -8.98 7.62 0.59
C ILE A 50 -10.04 6.99 1.49
N ARG A 51 -11.27 6.92 0.99
CA ARG A 51 -12.40 6.26 1.66
C ARG A 51 -12.74 4.98 0.91
N ARG A 52 -12.91 3.90 1.66
CA ARG A 52 -13.14 2.55 1.12
C ARG A 52 -14.26 1.87 1.91
N GLU A 53 -15.01 1.02 1.22
CA GLU A 53 -16.13 0.25 1.77
C GLU A 53 -16.06 -1.18 1.24
N GLY A 54 -16.38 -2.17 2.09
CA GLY A 54 -16.38 -3.59 1.71
C GLY A 54 -14.99 -4.20 1.46
N LEU A 55 -13.93 -3.41 1.61
CA LEU A 55 -12.53 -3.83 1.46
C LEU A 55 -11.90 -3.81 2.85
N SER A 56 -11.41 -4.94 3.36
CA SER A 56 -10.91 -5.02 4.75
C SER A 56 -9.46 -4.56 4.88
N ASP A 57 -8.69 -4.69 3.80
CA ASP A 57 -7.23 -4.53 3.82
C ASP A 57 -6.80 -3.35 2.93
N VAL A 58 -5.56 -2.87 3.12
CA VAL A 58 -4.95 -1.84 2.29
C VAL A 58 -3.60 -2.29 1.80
N VAL A 59 -3.38 -2.27 0.50
CA VAL A 59 -2.05 -2.44 -0.09
C VAL A 59 -1.40 -1.06 -0.19
N VAL A 60 -0.15 -0.95 0.25
CA VAL A 60 0.69 0.23 0.05
C VAL A 60 1.92 -0.19 -0.71
N LEU A 61 2.17 0.44 -1.85
CA LEU A 61 3.28 0.08 -2.73
C LEU A 61 4.01 1.30 -3.30
N ASN A 62 5.33 1.23 -3.26
CA ASN A 62 6.25 2.03 -4.05
C ASN A 62 7.38 1.12 -4.56
N PRO A 63 7.59 0.98 -5.88
CA PRO A 63 8.57 0.04 -6.42
C PRO A 63 10.02 0.46 -6.14
N TRP A 64 10.25 1.74 -5.82
CA TRP A 64 11.59 2.31 -5.71
C TRP A 64 12.44 2.11 -6.97
N ASP A 65 13.71 2.53 -6.91
CA ASP A 65 14.57 2.66 -8.07
C ASP A 65 14.74 1.35 -8.87
N LYS A 66 15.14 0.25 -8.20
CA LYS A 66 15.51 -0.99 -8.89
C LYS A 66 14.33 -1.66 -9.60
N LYS A 67 13.16 -1.74 -8.94
CA LYS A 67 11.97 -2.37 -9.52
C LYS A 67 11.32 -1.47 -10.56
N ALA A 68 11.28 -0.14 -10.34
CA ALA A 68 10.78 0.81 -11.34
C ALA A 68 11.56 0.71 -12.66
N LYS A 69 12.90 0.61 -12.60
CA LYS A 69 13.76 0.41 -13.79
C LYS A 69 13.44 -0.86 -14.58
N ALA A 70 12.90 -1.88 -13.94
CA ALA A 70 12.51 -3.13 -14.58
C ALA A 70 11.10 -3.07 -15.21
N MET A 71 10.31 -2.05 -14.88
CA MET A 71 8.96 -1.84 -15.43
C MET A 71 9.06 -1.04 -16.73
N THR A 72 8.79 -1.69 -17.87
CA THR A 72 8.95 -1.08 -19.20
C THR A 72 7.98 0.07 -19.48
N ASP A 73 6.90 0.15 -18.71
CA ASP A 73 5.85 1.15 -18.77
C ASP A 73 5.99 2.26 -17.71
N MET A 74 7.09 2.26 -16.95
CA MET A 74 7.37 3.26 -15.92
C MET A 74 8.65 4.04 -16.25
N GLY A 75 8.58 5.37 -16.18
CA GLY A 75 9.75 6.24 -16.32
C GLY A 75 10.73 6.12 -15.15
N PHE A 76 12.01 6.37 -15.41
CA PHE A 76 13.13 6.16 -14.47
C PHE A 76 12.91 6.75 -13.06
N ASP A 77 12.34 7.95 -12.95
CA ASP A 77 12.12 8.66 -11.67
C ASP A 77 10.63 8.78 -11.30
N GLU A 78 9.73 8.10 -12.02
CA GLU A 78 8.29 8.24 -11.78
C GLU A 78 7.87 7.69 -10.41
N TYR A 79 8.59 6.68 -9.89
CA TYR A 79 8.36 6.13 -8.55
C TYR A 79 8.46 7.21 -7.45
N ARG A 80 9.25 8.28 -7.66
CA ARG A 80 9.40 9.38 -6.68
C ARG A 80 8.14 10.24 -6.55
N ARG A 81 7.21 10.13 -7.50
CA ARG A 81 6.02 10.99 -7.59
C ARG A 81 4.72 10.20 -7.44
N MET A 82 4.81 8.94 -7.01
CA MET A 82 3.67 8.07 -6.84
C MET A 82 3.77 7.24 -5.56
N VAL A 83 2.61 6.83 -5.06
CA VAL A 83 2.44 5.75 -4.10
C VAL A 83 1.10 5.10 -4.44
N CYS A 84 1.08 3.77 -4.51
CA CYS A 84 -0.18 3.05 -4.63
C CYS A 84 -0.75 2.84 -3.23
N VAL A 85 -2.04 3.14 -3.07
CA VAL A 85 -2.79 2.91 -1.83
C VAL A 85 -4.14 2.33 -2.23
N ASP A 86 -4.23 1.00 -2.22
CA ASP A 86 -5.34 0.27 -2.80
C ASP A 86 -6.16 -0.40 -1.70
N GLY A 87 -7.47 -0.21 -1.71
CA GLY A 87 -8.37 -1.02 -0.92
C GLY A 87 -8.39 -2.45 -1.45
N ALA A 88 -8.29 -3.44 -0.57
CA ALA A 88 -8.21 -4.85 -0.97
C ALA A 88 -8.95 -5.78 0.01
N VAL A 89 -9.09 -7.04 -0.41
CA VAL A 89 -9.49 -8.16 0.45
C VAL A 89 -8.51 -9.30 0.19
N VAL A 90 -7.42 -9.33 0.97
CA VAL A 90 -6.30 -10.26 0.79
C VAL A 90 -6.28 -11.30 1.91
N ALA A 91 -6.49 -10.87 3.16
CA ALA A 91 -6.40 -11.74 4.33
C ALA A 91 -7.50 -12.81 4.33
N ASN A 92 -8.73 -12.40 3.97
CA ASN A 92 -9.92 -13.22 4.02
C ASN A 92 -10.71 -13.09 2.70
N PRO A 93 -10.32 -13.80 1.63
CA PRO A 93 -10.95 -13.68 0.32
C PRO A 93 -12.47 -13.93 0.34
N ILE A 94 -13.21 -13.11 -0.40
CA ILE A 94 -14.67 -13.26 -0.53
C ILE A 94 -14.97 -14.41 -1.51
N THR A 95 -15.80 -15.36 -1.07
CA THR A 95 -16.34 -16.40 -1.95
C THR A 95 -17.69 -15.97 -2.48
N LEU A 96 -17.83 -15.91 -3.80
CA LEU A 96 -19.08 -15.58 -4.47
C LEU A 96 -19.86 -16.86 -4.82
N LYS A 97 -21.17 -16.83 -4.60
CA LYS A 97 -22.09 -17.87 -5.09
C LYS A 97 -22.44 -17.61 -6.56
N PRO A 98 -22.85 -18.63 -7.34
CA PRO A 98 -23.42 -18.41 -8.67
C PRO A 98 -24.58 -17.40 -8.64
N GLY A 99 -24.67 -16.58 -9.69
CA GLY A 99 -25.72 -15.58 -9.90
C GLY A 99 -26.98 -16.13 -10.55
#